data_AF-A0A0G1W1Y3-F1
#
_entry.id   AF-A0A0G1W1Y3-F1
#
_cell.length_a   1.000
_cell.length_b   1.000
_cell.length_c   1.000
_cell.angle_alpha   90.00
_cell.angle_beta   90.00
_cell.angle_gamma   90.00
#
_symmetry.space_group_name_H-M   'P 1'
#
loop_
_entity.id
_entity.type
_entity.pdbx_description
1 polymer ?
#
loop_
_entity_poly.entity_id
_entity_poly.type
_entity_poly.pdbx_seq_one_letter_code
_entity_poly.pdbx_strand_id
1 'polypeptide(L)'
;MRQILAVTILLAVAGFAGLGFFVMSHEGAHGHHGCVAASALGTTCPDAGDIVGFLGFHIGAFKSFSNAVFTAFSLIVFTAFLYIFAWHARIREARFLLERKIALARDVSLGFFEKPFIQWLALHENSPALA
;
A
#
# COMPACT_ATOMS: atom_id res chain seq x y z
N MET A 1 20.16 8.19 -3.80
CA MET A 1 19.13 9.25 -3.64
C MET A 1 19.05 10.19 -4.85
N ARG A 2 20.14 10.85 -5.28
CA ARG A 2 20.16 11.75 -6.45
C ARG A 2 19.61 11.15 -7.75
N GLN A 3 19.93 9.89 -8.03
CA GLN A 3 19.46 9.15 -9.22
C GLN A 3 17.95 8.87 -9.18
N ILE A 4 17.42 8.50 -8.00
CA ILE A 4 15.99 8.25 -7.80
C ILE A 4 15.22 9.56 -8.04
N LEU A 5 15.67 10.65 -7.42
CA LEU A 5 15.08 11.98 -7.57
C LEU A 5 15.04 12.46 -9.03
N ALA A 6 16.14 12.29 -9.76
CA ALA A 6 16.21 12.63 -11.18
C ALA A 6 15.22 11.81 -12.02
N VAL A 7 15.14 10.51 -11.77
CA VAL A 7 14.19 9.61 -12.46
C VAL A 7 12.75 9.99 -12.13
N THR A 8 12.43 10.32 -10.87
CA THR A 8 11.07 10.74 -10.48
C THR A 8 10.66 12.04 -11.16
N ILE A 9 11.57 13.02 -11.23
CA ILE A 9 11.32 14.29 -11.91
C ILE A 9 11.11 14.06 -13.41
N LEU A 10 11.94 13.24 -14.05
CA LEU A 10 11.80 12.92 -15.48
C LEU A 10 10.50 12.19 -15.78
N LEU A 11 10.09 11.23 -14.95
CA LEU A 11 8.81 10.55 -15.08
C LEU A 11 7.62 11.50 -14.87
N ALA A 12 7.70 12.42 -13.91
CA ALA A 12 6.66 13.43 -13.71
C ALA A 12 6.53 14.31 -14.97
N VAL A 13 7.65 14.86 -15.46
CA VAL A 13 7.67 15.71 -16.67
C VAL A 13 7.17 14.94 -17.89
N ALA A 14 7.62 13.70 -18.10
CA ALA A 14 7.18 12.86 -19.21
C ALA A 14 5.71 12.46 -19.10
N GLY A 15 5.21 12.21 -17.88
CA GLY A 15 3.80 11.95 -17.62
C GLY A 15 2.93 13.17 -17.91
N PHE A 16 3.33 14.36 -17.45
CA PHE A 16 2.64 15.62 -17.77
C PHE A 16 2.66 15.91 -19.28
N ALA A 17 3.79 15.72 -19.96
CA ALA A 17 3.91 15.93 -21.40
C ALA A 17 3.11 14.90 -22.21
N GLY A 18 3.15 13.63 -21.81
CA GLY A 18 2.41 12.54 -22.45
C GLY A 18 0.90 12.69 -22.29
N LEU A 19 0.42 12.98 -21.08
CA LEU A 19 -1.00 13.28 -20.84
C LEU A 19 -1.45 14.54 -21.59
N GLY A 20 -0.58 15.56 -21.69
CA GLY A 20 -0.85 16.74 -22.52
C GLY A 20 -0.99 16.41 -24.00
N PHE A 21 -0.17 15.49 -24.53
CA PHE A 21 -0.23 15.04 -25.92
C PHE A 21 -1.45 14.17 -26.22
N PHE A 22 -1.77 13.20 -25.35
CA PHE A 22 -2.90 12.28 -25.56
C PHE A 22 -4.28 12.96 -25.47
N VAL A 23 -4.38 14.09 -24.76
CA VAL A 23 -5.65 14.78 -24.53
C VAL A 23 -5.82 16.01 -25.44
N MET A 24 -4.81 16.35 -26.27
CA MET A 24 -4.96 17.37 -27.30
C MET A 24 -5.90 16.86 -28.41
N SER A 25 -7.17 17.25 -28.36
CA SER A 25 -8.14 16.95 -29.42
C SER A 25 -7.76 17.70 -30.71
N HIS A 26 -7.62 16.99 -31.82
CA HIS A 26 -7.39 17.56 -33.16
C HIS A 26 -8.65 18.19 -33.78
N GLU A 27 -9.45 18.93 -33.01
CA GLU A 27 -10.59 19.67 -33.56
C GLU A 27 -10.13 21.05 -34.00
N GLY A 28 -10.03 21.21 -35.32
CA GLY A 28 -9.35 22.28 -36.00
C GLY A 28 -10.02 23.66 -35.89
N ALA A 29 -9.15 24.67 -35.99
CA ALA A 29 -9.32 26.01 -36.56
C ALA A 29 -10.52 26.92 -36.18
N HIS A 30 -11.69 26.44 -35.72
CA HIS A 30 -12.90 27.27 -35.61
C HIS A 30 -13.84 26.98 -34.43
N GLY A 31 -13.36 26.44 -33.32
CA GLY A 31 -14.19 26.32 -32.11
C GLY A 31 -13.37 26.22 -30.84
N HIS A 32 -13.71 27.02 -29.83
CA HIS A 32 -13.08 27.08 -28.51
C HIS A 32 -13.27 25.80 -27.65
N HIS A 33 -13.47 24.64 -28.29
CA HIS A 33 -13.88 23.37 -27.68
C HIS A 33 -12.73 22.37 -27.45
N GLY A 34 -11.49 22.71 -27.82
CA GLY A 34 -10.34 21.80 -27.76
C GLY A 34 -9.44 21.89 -26.52
N CYS A 35 -9.87 22.57 -25.44
CA CYS A 35 -9.00 22.79 -24.28
C CYS A 35 -9.27 21.78 -23.13
N VAL A 36 -8.29 20.95 -22.82
CA VAL A 36 -8.34 19.97 -21.72
C VAL A 36 -8.51 20.62 -20.36
N ALA A 37 -7.90 21.78 -20.16
CA ALA A 37 -8.05 22.53 -18.93
C ALA A 37 -9.49 23.02 -18.72
N ALA A 38 -10.22 23.29 -19.81
CA ALA A 38 -11.60 23.75 -19.77
C ALA A 38 -12.54 22.64 -19.27
N SER A 39 -12.33 21.39 -19.68
CA SER A 39 -13.10 20.26 -19.15
C SER A 39 -12.79 19.98 -17.68
N ALA A 40 -11.52 20.11 -17.26
CA ALA A 40 -11.10 19.92 -15.87
C ALA A 40 -11.61 21.02 -14.93
N LEU A 41 -11.83 22.24 -15.43
CA LEU A 41 -12.32 23.39 -14.66
C LEU A 41 -13.83 23.63 -14.84
N GLY A 42 -14.47 23.01 -15.82
CA GLY A 42 -15.88 23.25 -16.16
C GLY A 42 -16.12 24.64 -16.77
N THR A 43 -15.12 25.24 -17.42
CA THR A 43 -15.19 26.60 -17.98
C THR A 43 -14.82 26.61 -19.47
N THR A 44 -15.00 27.73 -20.15
CA THR A 44 -14.51 27.93 -21.53
C THR A 44 -13.01 28.25 -21.53
N CYS A 45 -12.32 27.91 -22.61
CA CYS A 45 -10.92 28.29 -22.79
C CYS A 45 -10.82 29.82 -22.97
N PRO A 46 -10.01 30.54 -22.18
CA PRO A 46 -9.80 31.97 -22.39
C PRO A 46 -9.05 32.22 -23.70
N ASP A 47 -9.37 33.32 -24.38
CA ASP A 47 -8.65 33.79 -25.54
C ASP A 47 -7.24 34.26 -25.15
N ALA A 48 -6.26 33.97 -26.00
CA ALA A 48 -4.85 34.32 -25.76
C ALA A 48 -4.57 35.84 -25.68
N GLY A 49 -5.59 36.68 -25.95
CA GLY A 49 -5.50 38.14 -25.82
C GLY A 49 -5.46 38.64 -24.36
N ASP A 50 -5.96 37.87 -23.40
CA ASP A 50 -5.83 38.16 -21.97
C ASP A 50 -4.79 37.23 -21.32
N ILE A 51 -3.55 37.70 -21.28
CA ILE A 51 -2.41 36.94 -20.75
C ILE A 51 -2.61 36.58 -19.26
N VAL A 52 -3.25 37.46 -18.48
CA VAL A 52 -3.44 37.25 -17.04
C VAL A 52 -4.51 36.19 -16.80
N GLY A 53 -5.66 36.30 -17.50
CA GLY A 53 -6.72 35.29 -17.45
C GLY A 53 -6.26 33.93 -17.97
N PHE A 54 -5.48 33.92 -19.06
CA PHE A 54 -4.89 32.70 -19.62
C PHE A 54 -3.94 32.00 -18.62
N LEU A 55 -3.06 32.75 -17.96
CA LEU A 55 -2.14 32.20 -16.96
C LEU A 55 -2.89 31.68 -15.73
N GLY A 56 -3.85 32.44 -15.21
CA GLY A 56 -4.67 32.03 -14.07
C GLY A 56 -5.45 30.75 -14.32
N PHE A 57 -5.99 30.61 -15.53
CA PHE A 57 -6.68 29.40 -15.98
C PHE A 57 -5.76 28.17 -16.01
N HIS A 58 -4.54 28.28 -16.55
CA HIS A 58 -3.58 27.17 -16.58
C HIS A 58 -3.08 26.79 -15.18
N ILE A 59 -2.87 27.77 -14.29
CA ILE A 59 -2.52 27.51 -12.89
C ILE A 59 -3.68 26.78 -12.18
N GLY A 60 -4.92 27.20 -12.43
CA GLY A 60 -6.12 26.55 -11.90
C GLY A 60 -6.23 25.09 -12.35
N ALA A 61 -6.01 24.83 -13.64
CA ALA A 61 -6.02 23.48 -14.19
C ALA A 61 -4.90 22.63 -13.57
N PHE A 62 -3.67 23.15 -13.51
CA PHE A 62 -2.54 22.48 -12.89
C PHE A 62 -2.82 22.13 -11.42
N LYS A 63 -3.43 23.04 -10.66
CA LYS A 63 -3.85 22.79 -9.28
C LYS A 63 -4.89 21.67 -9.20
N SER A 64 -5.90 21.68 -10.06
CA SER A 64 -6.95 20.65 -10.10
C SER A 64 -6.35 19.26 -10.37
N PHE A 65 -5.53 19.15 -11.42
CA PHE A 65 -4.83 17.91 -11.75
C PHE A 65 -3.90 17.44 -10.63
N SER A 66 -3.10 18.35 -10.07
CA SER A 66 -2.20 18.03 -8.96
C SER A 66 -2.96 17.49 -7.76
N ASN A 67 -4.07 18.13 -7.37
CA ASN A 67 -4.91 17.67 -6.27
C ASN A 67 -5.50 16.29 -6.55
N ALA A 68 -5.97 16.01 -7.77
CA ALA A 68 -6.49 14.70 -8.14
C ALA A 68 -5.39 13.61 -8.02
N VAL A 69 -4.19 13.89 -8.51
CA VAL A 69 -3.04 12.97 -8.41
C VAL A 69 -2.64 12.74 -6.96
N PHE A 70 -2.52 13.79 -6.15
CA PHE A 70 -2.21 13.65 -4.72
C PHE A 70 -3.28 12.85 -3.99
N THR A 71 -4.55 13.10 -4.27
CA THR A 71 -5.66 12.36 -3.65
C THR A 71 -5.61 10.88 -4.01
N ALA A 72 -5.42 10.55 -5.29
CA ALA A 72 -5.28 9.17 -5.75
C ALA A 72 -4.06 8.49 -5.11
N PHE A 73 -2.92 9.18 -5.06
CA PHE A 73 -1.72 8.67 -4.41
C PHE A 73 -1.94 8.43 -2.90
N SER A 74 -2.57 9.36 -2.19
CA SER A 74 -2.92 9.20 -0.78
C SER A 74 -3.82 7.99 -0.54
N LEU A 75 -4.80 7.75 -1.41
CA LEU A 75 -5.67 6.56 -1.33
C LEU A 75 -4.88 5.26 -1.56
N ILE A 76 -3.97 5.23 -2.54
CA ILE A 76 -3.11 4.07 -2.79
C ILE A 76 -2.20 3.79 -1.59
N VAL A 77 -1.57 4.83 -1.03
CA VAL A 77 -0.70 4.67 0.15
C VAL A 77 -1.51 4.20 1.36
N PHE A 78 -2.70 4.77 1.58
CA PHE A 78 -3.55 4.38 2.69
C PHE A 78 -4.04 2.93 2.57
N THR A 79 -4.48 2.51 1.38
CA THR A 79 -4.90 1.12 1.13
C THR A 79 -3.74 0.13 1.27
N ALA A 80 -2.54 0.48 0.78
CA ALA A 80 -1.33 -0.31 0.98
C ALA A 80 -0.98 -0.45 2.47
N PHE A 81 -1.08 0.65 3.24
CA PHE A 81 -0.86 0.64 4.69
C PHE A 81 -1.84 -0.32 5.40
N LEU A 82 -3.14 -0.25 5.09
CA LEU A 82 -4.13 -1.15 5.67
C LEU A 82 -3.85 -2.62 5.32
N TYR A 83 -3.44 -2.89 4.09
CA TYR A 83 -3.10 -4.24 3.65
C TYR A 83 -1.90 -4.80 4.44
N ILE A 84 -0.83 -4.02 4.57
CA ILE A 84 0.37 -4.42 5.34
C ILE A 84 0.01 -4.63 6.81
N PHE A 85 -0.82 -3.76 7.38
CA PHE A 85 -1.26 -3.89 8.77
C PHE A 85 -2.07 -5.18 8.99
N ALA A 86 -3.05 -5.46 8.12
CA ALA A 86 -3.85 -6.68 8.18
C ALA A 86 -3.00 -7.95 7.98
N TRP A 87 -2.04 -7.90 7.05
CA TRP A 87 -1.06 -8.96 6.84
C TRP A 87 -0.22 -9.22 8.09
N HIS A 88 0.27 -8.16 8.74
CA HIS A 88 1.05 -8.28 9.96
C HIS A 88 0.22 -8.86 11.12
N ALA A 89 -1.05 -8.49 11.23
CA ALA A 89 -1.96 -9.05 12.22
C ALA A 89 -2.17 -10.56 12.00
N ARG A 90 -2.40 -10.97 10.75
CA ARG A 90 -2.53 -12.39 10.35
C ARG A 90 -1.28 -13.20 10.67
N ILE A 91 -0.09 -12.67 10.40
CA ILE A 91 1.17 -13.35 10.72
C ILE A 91 1.32 -13.53 12.24
N ARG A 92 1.00 -12.51 13.04
CA ARG A 92 1.08 -12.62 14.50
C ARG A 92 0.14 -13.69 15.03
N GLU A 93 -1.10 -13.71 14.54
CA GLU A 93 -2.08 -14.73 14.93
C GLU A 93 -1.61 -16.14 14.54
N ALA A 94 -1.12 -16.32 13.31
CA ALA A 94 -0.60 -17.61 12.85
C ALA A 94 0.60 -18.09 13.70
N ARG A 95 1.53 -17.18 14.03
CA ARG A 95 2.66 -17.49 14.92
C ARG A 95 2.19 -17.89 16.31
N PHE A 96 1.27 -17.13 16.90
CA PHE A 96 0.70 -17.43 18.21
C PHE A 96 0.02 -18.81 18.25
N LEU A 97 -0.78 -19.13 17.23
CA LEU A 97 -1.42 -20.45 17.13
C LEU A 97 -0.39 -21.57 16.94
N LEU A 98 0.67 -21.34 16.18
CA LEU A 98 1.75 -22.31 15.98
C LEU A 98 2.54 -22.56 17.28
N GLU A 99 2.94 -21.50 17.98
CA GLU A 99 3.63 -21.58 19.27
C GLU A 99 2.79 -22.33 20.30
N ARG A 100 1.49 -22.03 20.38
CA ARG A 100 0.55 -22.75 21.25
C ARG A 100 0.46 -24.24 20.90
N LYS A 101 0.40 -24.59 19.62
CA LYS A 101 0.38 -26.00 19.16
C LYS A 101 1.66 -26.74 19.54
N ILE A 102 2.82 -26.10 19.38
CA ILE A 102 4.12 -26.67 19.74
C ILE A 102 4.21 -26.88 21.26
N ALA A 103 3.79 -25.88 22.06
CA ALA A 103 3.77 -25.99 23.51
C ALA A 103 2.88 -27.14 23.99
N LEU A 104 1.65 -27.24 23.46
CA LEU A 104 0.74 -28.35 23.77
C LEU A 104 1.31 -29.72 23.38
N ALA A 105 1.93 -29.84 22.20
CA ALA A 105 2.54 -31.08 21.76
C ALA A 105 3.72 -31.50 22.67
N ARG A 106 4.50 -30.52 23.15
CA ARG A 106 5.61 -30.74 24.07
C ARG A 106 5.13 -31.17 25.45
N ASP A 107 4.10 -30.51 26.00
CA ASP A 107 3.52 -30.87 27.30
C ASP A 107 2.90 -32.28 27.28
N VAL A 108 2.22 -32.63 26.18
CA VAL A 108 1.67 -33.97 26.01
C VAL A 108 2.77 -35.02 25.90
N SER A 109 3.86 -34.76 25.16
CA SER A 109 4.94 -35.74 25.03
C SER A 109 5.72 -35.92 26.33
N LEU A 110 6.05 -34.83 27.03
CA LEU A 110 6.73 -34.88 28.33
C LEU A 110 5.86 -35.60 29.37
N GLY A 111 4.58 -35.25 29.47
CA GLY A 111 3.65 -35.90 30.40
C GLY A 111 3.42 -37.38 30.08
N PHE A 112 3.53 -37.79 28.81
CA PHE A 112 3.42 -39.19 28.40
C PHE A 112 4.63 -40.03 28.84
N PHE A 113 5.85 -39.47 28.86
CA PHE A 113 7.05 -40.19 29.28
C PHE A 113 7.32 -40.08 30.79
N GLU A 114 7.11 -38.92 31.40
CA GLU A 114 7.41 -38.69 32.81
C GLU A 114 6.54 -39.54 33.74
N LYS A 115 5.24 -39.65 33.47
CA LYS A 115 4.33 -40.41 34.33
C LYS A 115 4.70 -41.90 34.45
N PRO A 116 4.83 -42.67 33.35
CA PRO A 116 5.21 -44.07 33.45
C PRO A 116 6.65 -44.26 33.93
N PHE A 117 7.57 -43.33 33.64
CA PHE A 117 8.94 -43.40 34.15
C PHE A 117 9.01 -43.20 35.67
N ILE A 118 8.34 -42.15 36.20
CA ILE A 118 8.26 -41.91 37.65
C ILE A 118 7.51 -43.07 38.33
N GLN A 119 6.46 -43.59 37.71
CA GLN A 119 5.71 -44.72 38.27
C GLN A 119 6.54 -46.01 38.28
N TRP A 120 7.33 -46.28 37.22
CA TRP A 120 8.28 -47.39 37.17
C TRP A 120 9.37 -47.25 38.24
N LEU A 121 9.92 -46.04 38.40
CA LEU A 121 10.93 -45.75 39.42
C LEU A 121 10.38 -45.96 40.84
N ALA A 122 9.17 -45.46 41.10
CA ALA A 122 8.51 -45.62 42.40
C ALA A 122 8.22 -47.08 42.75
N LEU A 123 7.91 -47.92 41.75
CA LEU A 123 7.72 -49.36 41.92
C LEU A 123 9.04 -50.08 42.24
N HIS A 124 10.15 -49.66 41.63
CA HIS A 124 11.46 -50.24 41.87
C HIS A 124 12.05 -49.83 43.22
N GLU A 125 11.91 -48.56 43.62
CA GLU A 125 12.40 -48.07 44.92
C GLU A 125 11.66 -48.68 46.12
N ASN A 126 10.36 -48.96 45.98
CA ASN A 126 9.56 -49.59 47.04
C ASN A 126 9.43 -51.12 46.88
N SER A 127 10.20 -51.72 45.98
CA SER A 127 10.19 -53.19 45.85
C SER A 127 10.85 -53.82 47.08
N PRO A 128 10.23 -54.82 47.72
CA PRO A 128 10.82 -55.48 48.87
C PRO A 128 12.09 -56.19 48.40
N ALA A 129 13.26 -55.69 48.84
CA ALA A 129 14.50 -56.42 48.69
C ALA A 129 14.33 -57.74 49.47
N LEU A 130 14.41 -58.86 48.76
CA LEU A 130 14.37 -60.20 49.35
C LEU A 130 15.51 -60.29 50.36
N ALA A 131 15.15 -60.23 51.64
CA ALA A 131 16.02 -60.49 52.79
C ALA A 131 16.07 -62.00 53.09
#